data_AF-A0A356F655-F1
#
_entry.id   AF-A0A356F655-F1
#
_cell.length_a   1.000
_cell.length_b   1.000
_cell.length_c   1.000
_cell.angle_alpha   90.00
_cell.angle_beta   90.00
_cell.angle_gamma   90.00
#
_symmetry.space_group_name_H-M   'P 1'
#
loop_
_entity.id
_entity.type
_entity.pdbx_description
1 polymer ?
#
loop_
_entity_poly.entity_id
_entity_poly.type
_entity_poly.pdbx_seq_one_letter_code
_entity_poly.pdbx_strand_id
1 'polypeptide(L)'
;MKKVKVKIIQCGMLDEPLNYNIIKKFKSSAFEITEVEEGVMLENMSNGYDYSTYEDNYWENKIKGNDNILTFVITNVQLDENHYARHLSHKRVIFSFRQILPYLTEKHIKLENVILKALYEYSLVFPELRKGYENADMWHNETRGCLYDIDGVLSDIVMTCKKPRICVSCENQLLHKGLSAKDIETIKQELKKIKRSRFLDMYEWVQKHIMLSMFLGIAFPFILGLFTSFVYDLIK
;
A
#
# COMPACT_ATOMS: atom_id res chain seq x y z
N MET A 1 1.43 14.30 16.11
CA MET A 1 0.16 14.38 15.35
C MET A 1 -0.99 13.61 16.04
N LYS A 2 -2.26 14.04 15.86
CA LYS A 2 -3.45 13.26 16.28
C LYS A 2 -3.72 12.17 15.23
N LYS A 3 -3.86 10.92 15.68
CA LYS A 3 -4.12 9.79 14.78
C LYS A 3 -5.51 9.87 14.15
N VAL A 4 -5.58 9.54 12.87
CA VAL A 4 -6.85 9.29 12.17
C VAL A 4 -7.38 7.92 12.60
N LYS A 5 -8.61 7.89 13.09
CA LYS A 5 -9.31 6.63 13.38
C LYS A 5 -9.79 6.02 12.07
N VAL A 6 -9.53 4.73 11.87
CA VAL A 6 -9.87 4.03 10.63
C VAL A 6 -10.75 2.82 10.93
N LYS A 7 -11.91 2.75 10.26
CA LYS A 7 -12.72 1.54 10.15
C LYS A 7 -12.43 0.88 8.81
N ILE A 8 -12.04 -0.39 8.79
CA ILE A 8 -11.88 -1.16 7.55
C ILE A 8 -13.12 -2.01 7.32
N ILE A 9 -13.64 -2.05 6.09
CA ILE A 9 -14.77 -2.89 5.72
C ILE A 9 -14.40 -3.70 4.49
N GLN A 10 -14.49 -5.03 4.55
CA GLN A 10 -14.39 -5.88 3.37
C GLN A 10 -15.77 -6.11 2.76
N CYS A 11 -15.95 -5.65 1.53
CA CYS A 11 -17.17 -5.87 0.77
C CYS A 11 -16.93 -6.88 -0.35
N GLY A 12 -17.70 -7.97 -0.34
CA GLY A 12 -17.54 -9.09 -1.26
C GLY A 12 -16.35 -10.01 -0.93
N MET A 13 -16.08 -10.94 -1.83
CA MET A 13 -14.95 -11.86 -1.73
C MET A 13 -13.72 -11.27 -2.43
N LEU A 14 -12.54 -11.46 -1.82
CA LEU A 14 -11.27 -11.16 -2.44
C LEU A 14 -10.72 -12.42 -3.11
N ASP A 15 -10.10 -12.28 -4.27
CA ASP A 15 -9.48 -13.43 -4.98
C ASP A 15 -8.26 -13.97 -4.24
N GLU A 16 -7.58 -13.12 -3.45
CA GLU A 16 -6.49 -13.51 -2.56
C GLU A 16 -6.83 -13.15 -1.09
N PRO A 17 -6.47 -14.01 -0.12
CA PRO A 17 -6.78 -13.77 1.28
C PRO A 17 -5.96 -12.60 1.84
N LEU A 18 -6.63 -11.71 2.58
CA LEU A 18 -6.01 -10.60 3.28
C LEU A 18 -5.85 -10.91 4.77
N ASN A 19 -4.64 -10.75 5.31
CA ASN A 19 -4.39 -10.95 6.74
C ASN A 19 -4.54 -9.65 7.53
N TYR A 20 -5.77 -9.38 7.99
CA TYR A 20 -6.07 -8.21 8.81
C TYR A 20 -5.26 -8.09 10.10
N ASN A 21 -4.73 -9.20 10.64
CA ASN A 21 -3.88 -9.12 11.85
C ASN A 21 -2.56 -8.40 11.59
N ILE A 22 -2.01 -8.48 10.38
CA ILE A 22 -0.80 -7.72 10.01
C ILE A 22 -1.12 -6.23 10.02
N ILE A 23 -2.24 -5.85 9.41
CA ILE A 23 -2.69 -4.44 9.32
C ILE A 23 -3.00 -3.89 10.72
N LYS A 24 -3.76 -4.62 11.55
CA LYS A 24 -4.10 -4.22 12.93
C LYS A 24 -2.87 -4.06 13.83
N LYS A 25 -1.86 -4.94 13.69
CA LYS A 25 -0.64 -4.89 14.51
C LYS A 25 0.36 -3.82 14.03
N PHE A 26 0.15 -3.25 12.85
CA PHE A 26 1.04 -2.24 12.31
C PHE A 26 0.94 -0.94 13.11
N LYS A 27 2.04 -0.57 13.77
CA LYS A 27 2.10 0.65 14.58
C LYS A 27 2.38 1.86 13.70
N SER A 28 1.39 2.73 13.56
CA SER A 28 1.46 4.00 12.83
C SER A 28 1.27 5.19 13.77
N SER A 29 1.99 6.26 13.46
CA SER A 29 1.80 7.60 14.06
C SER A 29 0.68 8.39 13.36
N ALA A 30 0.31 8.01 12.14
CA ALA A 30 -0.71 8.68 11.31
C ALA A 30 -2.12 8.17 11.55
N PHE A 31 -2.28 6.87 11.80
CA PHE A 31 -3.60 6.27 11.93
C PHE A 31 -3.65 5.18 13.00
N GLU A 32 -4.89 4.83 13.35
CA GLU A 32 -5.22 3.73 14.25
C GLU A 32 -6.43 2.98 13.71
N ILE A 33 -6.30 1.66 13.57
CA ILE A 33 -7.41 0.80 13.15
C ILE A 33 -8.32 0.58 14.35
N THR A 34 -9.53 1.12 14.30
CA THR A 34 -10.52 0.99 15.39
C THR A 34 -11.41 -0.21 15.22
N GLU A 35 -11.71 -0.59 13.98
CA GLU A 35 -12.65 -1.66 13.66
C GLU A 35 -12.30 -2.28 12.31
N VAL A 36 -12.54 -3.59 12.18
CA VAL A 36 -12.47 -4.31 10.92
C VAL A 36 -13.72 -5.17 10.82
N GLU A 37 -14.48 -4.96 9.75
CA GLU A 37 -15.70 -5.69 9.42
C GLU A 37 -15.46 -6.49 8.14
N GLU A 38 -15.67 -7.81 8.19
CA GLU A 38 -15.38 -8.72 7.08
C GLU A 38 -16.67 -9.35 6.54
N GLY A 39 -16.72 -9.67 5.25
CA GLY A 39 -17.81 -10.43 4.66
C GLY A 39 -19.11 -9.63 4.44
N VAL A 40 -19.02 -8.30 4.30
CA VAL A 40 -20.18 -7.49 3.93
C VAL A 40 -20.61 -7.83 2.51
N MET A 41 -21.84 -8.31 2.37
CA MET A 41 -22.39 -8.72 1.08
C MET A 41 -22.76 -7.50 0.22
N LEU A 42 -22.36 -7.56 -1.05
CA LEU A 42 -22.83 -6.64 -2.07
C LEU A 42 -24.22 -7.08 -2.55
N GLU A 43 -25.18 -6.16 -2.49
CA GLU A 43 -26.51 -6.37 -3.05
C GLU A 43 -26.43 -6.36 -4.59
N ASN A 44 -27.22 -7.23 -5.23
CA ASN A 44 -27.29 -7.37 -6.69
C ASN A 44 -25.98 -7.79 -7.38
N MET A 45 -25.42 -8.95 -7.02
CA MET A 45 -24.69 -9.72 -8.03
C MET A 45 -25.74 -10.36 -8.96
N SER A 46 -26.23 -9.62 -9.96
CA SER A 46 -27.03 -10.22 -11.03
C SER A 46 -26.21 -11.36 -11.63
N ASN A 47 -26.62 -12.59 -11.35
CA ASN A 47 -26.23 -13.81 -12.07
C ASN A 47 -24.72 -14.01 -12.29
N GLY A 48 -23.93 -14.10 -11.21
CA GLY A 48 -22.70 -14.91 -11.12
C GLY A 48 -21.53 -14.61 -12.08
N TYR A 49 -21.66 -13.68 -13.02
CA TYR A 49 -20.67 -13.37 -14.05
C TYR A 49 -20.77 -11.93 -14.56
N ASP A 50 -21.63 -11.10 -13.97
CA ASP A 50 -21.82 -9.74 -14.46
C ASP A 50 -20.70 -8.84 -13.94
N TYR A 51 -19.89 -8.34 -14.87
CA TYR A 51 -18.79 -7.39 -14.71
C TYR A 51 -19.33 -5.99 -14.35
N SER A 52 -20.30 -5.94 -13.45
CA SER A 52 -20.97 -4.72 -13.03
C SER A 52 -19.96 -3.80 -12.36
N THR A 53 -19.72 -2.67 -13.00
CA THR A 53 -18.97 -1.58 -12.41
C THR A 53 -19.91 -0.87 -11.44
N TYR A 54 -19.50 -0.69 -10.19
CA TYR A 54 -20.34 -0.06 -9.18
C TYR A 54 -20.05 1.44 -9.15
N GLU A 55 -21.07 2.23 -9.52
CA GLU A 55 -21.02 3.69 -9.46
C GLU A 55 -20.85 4.19 -8.02
N ASP A 56 -20.27 5.38 -7.87
CA ASP A 56 -20.09 6.04 -6.57
C ASP A 56 -21.41 6.13 -5.77
N ASN A 57 -22.54 6.37 -6.45
CA ASN A 57 -23.87 6.43 -5.83
C ASN A 57 -24.28 5.14 -5.10
N TYR A 58 -23.87 3.97 -5.60
CA TYR A 58 -24.15 2.71 -4.92
C TYR A 58 -23.43 2.67 -3.57
N TRP A 59 -22.13 2.99 -3.58
CA TRP A 59 -21.30 2.95 -2.39
C TRP A 59 -21.67 4.02 -1.37
N GLU A 60 -22.07 5.18 -1.86
CA GLU A 60 -22.61 6.28 -1.07
C GLU A 60 -23.82 5.85 -0.23
N ASN A 61 -24.72 5.07 -0.83
CA ASN A 61 -25.91 4.54 -0.16
C ASN A 61 -25.61 3.32 0.72
N LYS A 62 -24.71 2.43 0.28
CA LYS A 62 -24.42 1.16 0.97
C LYS A 62 -23.62 1.34 2.25
N ILE A 63 -22.62 2.21 2.24
CA ILE A 63 -21.67 2.37 3.34
C ILE A 63 -21.87 3.73 3.99
N LYS A 64 -22.42 3.75 5.21
CA LYS A 64 -22.63 5.02 5.94
C LYS A 64 -21.30 5.67 6.32
N GLY A 65 -21.15 6.96 5.99
CA GLY A 65 -20.00 7.78 6.35
C GLY A 65 -20.01 8.27 7.79
N ASN A 66 -18.84 8.71 8.29
CA ASN A 66 -18.69 9.36 9.58
C ASN A 66 -17.52 10.36 9.52
N ASP A 67 -17.78 11.65 9.71
CA ASP A 67 -16.73 12.69 9.56
C ASP A 67 -15.58 12.61 10.58
N ASN A 68 -15.72 11.78 11.63
CA ASN A 68 -14.71 11.57 12.64
C ASN A 68 -13.87 10.31 12.42
N ILE A 69 -14.28 9.41 11.52
CA ILE A 69 -13.63 8.12 11.26
C ILE A 69 -13.44 7.96 9.75
N LEU A 70 -12.22 7.66 9.32
CA LEU A 70 -11.97 7.26 7.95
C LEU A 70 -12.53 5.83 7.74
N THR A 71 -13.55 5.70 6.90
CA THR A 71 -14.07 4.39 6.51
C THR A 71 -13.38 3.96 5.23
N PHE A 72 -12.59 2.89 5.33
CA PHE A 72 -11.79 2.33 4.24
C PHE A 72 -12.40 1.00 3.78
N VAL A 73 -13.04 1.02 2.62
CA VAL A 73 -13.72 -0.15 2.04
C VAL A 73 -12.75 -0.88 1.12
N ILE A 74 -12.63 -2.19 1.29
CA ILE A 74 -11.80 -3.07 0.46
C ILE A 74 -12.74 -4.01 -0.31
N THR A 75 -12.54 -4.11 -1.61
CA THR A 75 -13.35 -4.97 -2.46
C THR A 75 -12.54 -5.54 -3.63
N ASN A 76 -13.19 -6.39 -4.42
CA ASN A 76 -12.65 -6.95 -5.66
C ASN A 76 -13.58 -6.74 -6.86
N VAL A 77 -14.49 -5.76 -6.77
CA VAL A 77 -15.35 -5.36 -7.89
C VAL A 77 -14.70 -4.23 -8.68
N GLN A 78 -15.03 -4.12 -9.96
CA GLN A 78 -14.48 -3.05 -10.79
C GLN A 78 -15.05 -1.69 -10.35
N LEU A 79 -14.18 -0.67 -10.26
CA LEU A 79 -14.59 0.71 -10.06
C LEU A 79 -14.60 1.44 -11.42
N ASP A 80 -15.35 2.53 -11.49
CA ASP A 80 -15.46 3.34 -12.71
C ASP A 80 -14.12 3.94 -13.15
N GLU A 81 -13.98 4.09 -14.47
CA GLU A 81 -12.87 4.79 -15.13
C GLU A 81 -11.49 4.17 -14.86
N ASN A 82 -11.44 2.85 -14.63
CA ASN A 82 -10.21 2.10 -14.35
C ASN A 82 -9.45 2.54 -13.09
N HIS A 83 -10.15 3.06 -12.09
CA HIS A 83 -9.54 3.39 -10.81
C HIS A 83 -9.43 2.15 -9.92
N TYR A 84 -8.33 2.04 -9.18
CA TYR A 84 -8.22 1.07 -8.08
C TYR A 84 -8.60 1.66 -6.72
N ALA A 85 -8.74 2.99 -6.63
CA ALA A 85 -9.20 3.66 -5.42
C ALA A 85 -10.03 4.90 -5.77
N ARG A 86 -11.12 5.12 -5.05
CA ARG A 86 -11.98 6.30 -5.18
C ARG A 86 -12.32 6.87 -3.81
N HIS A 87 -12.33 8.20 -3.72
CA HIS A 87 -12.83 8.90 -2.56
C HIS A 87 -14.33 9.14 -2.71
N LEU A 88 -15.07 8.89 -1.63
CA LEU A 88 -16.48 9.24 -1.50
C LEU A 88 -16.66 10.30 -0.42
N SER A 89 -17.84 10.92 -0.35
CA SER A 89 -18.15 11.90 0.70
C SER A 89 -17.95 11.35 2.12
N HIS A 90 -17.79 12.23 3.11
CA HIS A 90 -17.68 11.85 4.54
C HIS A 90 -16.52 10.91 4.90
N LYS A 91 -15.29 11.24 4.46
CA LYS A 91 -14.06 10.48 4.76
C LYS A 91 -14.19 8.99 4.45
N ARG A 92 -14.72 8.69 3.28
CA ARG A 92 -14.85 7.32 2.77
C ARG A 92 -13.91 7.11 1.60
N VAL A 93 -13.31 5.93 1.56
CA VAL A 93 -12.49 5.48 0.45
C VAL A 93 -12.93 4.09 0.07
N ILE A 94 -13.13 3.86 -1.22
CA ILE A 94 -13.26 2.52 -1.77
C ILE A 94 -11.95 2.16 -2.42
N PHE A 95 -11.44 0.98 -2.12
CA PHE A 95 -10.23 0.42 -2.69
C PHE A 95 -10.55 -0.94 -3.29
N SER A 96 -10.28 -1.11 -4.58
CA SER A 96 -10.50 -2.36 -5.29
C SER A 96 -9.20 -2.99 -5.75
N PHE A 97 -9.07 -4.29 -5.49
CA PHE A 97 -7.98 -5.09 -6.03
C PHE A 97 -8.21 -5.56 -7.46
N ARG A 98 -9.43 -5.45 -8.00
CA ARG A 98 -9.86 -6.10 -9.25
C ARG A 98 -8.90 -5.92 -10.40
N GLN A 99 -8.41 -4.69 -10.59
CA GLN A 99 -7.59 -4.34 -11.76
C GLN A 99 -6.10 -4.35 -11.48
N ILE A 100 -5.70 -4.28 -10.20
CA ILE A 100 -4.29 -4.19 -9.79
C ILE A 100 -3.72 -5.52 -9.34
N LEU A 101 -4.57 -6.47 -8.93
CA LEU A 101 -4.16 -7.77 -8.41
C LEU A 101 -3.20 -8.51 -9.33
N PRO A 102 -3.42 -8.62 -10.66
CA PRO A 102 -2.48 -9.33 -11.53
C PRO A 102 -1.05 -8.78 -11.47
N TYR A 103 -0.89 -7.46 -11.42
CA TYR A 103 0.42 -6.81 -11.32
C TYR A 103 1.07 -7.01 -9.94
N LEU A 104 0.26 -6.99 -8.89
CA LEU A 104 0.71 -7.25 -7.52
C LEU A 104 1.20 -8.69 -7.38
N THR A 105 0.43 -9.66 -7.87
CA THR A 105 0.75 -11.10 -7.81
C THR A 105 2.00 -11.42 -8.63
N GLU A 106 2.11 -10.91 -9.87
CA GLU A 106 3.29 -11.07 -10.72
C GLU A 106 4.57 -10.57 -10.02
N LYS A 107 4.43 -9.47 -9.27
CA LYS A 107 5.54 -8.85 -8.54
C LYS A 107 5.58 -9.27 -7.07
N HIS A 108 4.86 -10.32 -6.68
CA HIS A 108 4.83 -10.88 -5.33
C HIS A 108 4.68 -9.81 -4.23
N ILE A 109 3.81 -8.83 -4.48
CA ILE A 109 3.46 -7.77 -3.54
C ILE A 109 2.32 -8.26 -2.68
N LYS A 110 2.52 -8.24 -1.36
CA LYS A 110 1.50 -8.60 -0.39
C LYS A 110 0.38 -7.57 -0.36
N LEU A 111 -0.88 -8.01 -0.36
CA LEU A 111 -2.03 -7.11 -0.31
C LEU A 111 -2.01 -6.21 0.93
N GLU A 112 -1.53 -6.70 2.07
CA GLU A 112 -1.43 -5.90 3.30
C GLU A 112 -0.50 -4.69 3.12
N ASN A 113 0.56 -4.81 2.33
CA ASN A 113 1.46 -3.70 2.05
C ASN A 113 0.74 -2.61 1.23
N VAL A 114 -0.10 -3.02 0.29
CA VAL A 114 -0.91 -2.11 -0.54
C VAL A 114 -1.91 -1.36 0.33
N ILE A 115 -2.62 -2.08 1.21
CA ILE A 115 -3.57 -1.46 2.15
C ILE A 115 -2.86 -0.51 3.10
N LEU A 116 -1.73 -0.91 3.70
CA LEU A 116 -0.96 -0.03 4.59
C LEU A 116 -0.49 1.24 3.87
N LYS A 117 -0.01 1.12 2.62
CA LYS A 117 0.36 2.27 1.77
C LYS A 117 -0.83 3.20 1.58
N ALA A 118 -1.98 2.66 1.16
CA ALA A 118 -3.19 3.45 0.92
C ALA A 118 -3.67 4.12 2.21
N LEU A 119 -3.65 3.43 3.35
CA LEU A 119 -4.00 4.01 4.63
C LEU A 119 -3.11 5.21 4.99
N TYR A 120 -1.82 5.18 4.69
CA TYR A 120 -0.95 6.36 4.86
C TYR A 120 -1.34 7.50 3.91
N GLU A 121 -1.45 7.21 2.62
CA GLU A 121 -1.83 8.17 1.59
C GLU A 121 -3.07 8.97 2.02
N TYR A 122 -4.12 8.26 2.38
CA TYR A 122 -5.40 8.82 2.76
C TYR A 122 -5.39 9.47 4.16
N SER A 123 -4.82 8.81 5.18
CA SER A 123 -4.85 9.34 6.56
C SER A 123 -4.08 10.65 6.73
N LEU A 124 -3.14 10.96 5.84
CA LEU A 124 -2.40 12.23 5.89
C LEU A 124 -3.16 13.37 5.18
N VAL A 125 -4.13 13.06 4.32
CA VAL A 125 -4.94 14.06 3.60
C VAL A 125 -6.27 14.32 4.30
N PHE A 126 -6.88 13.30 4.92
CA PHE A 126 -8.19 13.41 5.56
C PHE A 126 -8.34 14.35 6.78
N PRO A 127 -7.30 14.73 7.54
CA PRO A 127 -7.43 15.77 8.56
C PRO A 127 -7.93 17.11 8.01
N GLU A 128 -7.69 17.38 6.73
CA GLU A 128 -8.06 18.64 6.04
C GLU A 128 -9.38 18.56 5.26
N LEU A 129 -9.86 17.35 4.94
CA LEU A 129 -11.04 17.13 4.09
C LEU A 129 -12.39 17.47 4.75
N ARG A 130 -12.37 18.26 5.84
CA ARG A 130 -13.55 18.87 6.46
C ARG A 130 -14.13 20.05 5.66
N LYS A 131 -13.51 20.47 4.56
CA LYS A 131 -13.86 21.72 3.83
C LYS A 131 -14.05 21.57 2.32
N GLY A 132 -14.75 20.52 1.88
CA GLY A 132 -15.07 20.36 0.46
C GLY A 132 -13.84 19.94 -0.36
N TYR A 133 -14.08 19.02 -1.29
CA TYR A 133 -13.04 18.36 -2.06
C TYR A 133 -12.79 19.15 -3.35
N GLU A 134 -11.79 20.03 -3.36
CA GLU A 134 -11.28 20.66 -4.61
C GLU A 134 -9.76 20.50 -4.78
N ASN A 135 -8.99 20.17 -3.73
CA ASN A 135 -7.54 20.19 -3.83
C ASN A 135 -6.95 18.84 -4.24
N ALA A 136 -6.91 18.64 -5.56
CA ALA A 136 -6.10 17.65 -6.27
C ALA A 136 -4.56 17.83 -6.07
N ASP A 137 -4.12 18.80 -5.26
CA ASP A 137 -2.72 19.27 -5.21
C ASP A 137 -1.70 18.22 -4.73
N MET A 138 -2.13 17.26 -3.91
CA MET A 138 -1.23 16.24 -3.35
C MET A 138 -0.79 15.20 -4.39
N TRP A 139 -1.72 14.80 -5.26
CA TRP A 139 -1.46 13.79 -6.28
C TRP A 139 -0.80 14.44 -7.50
N HIS A 140 0.37 13.94 -7.89
CA HIS A 140 1.09 14.50 -9.02
C HIS A 140 1.93 13.45 -9.75
N ASN A 141 2.27 13.76 -11.00
CA ASN A 141 3.05 12.90 -11.87
C ASN A 141 4.56 12.93 -11.55
N GLU A 142 5.31 12.05 -12.21
CA GLU A 142 6.78 12.01 -12.22
C GLU A 142 7.43 11.75 -10.85
N THR A 143 6.70 11.11 -9.93
CA THR A 143 7.20 10.86 -8.57
C THR A 143 7.21 9.39 -8.17
N ARG A 144 7.61 8.54 -9.13
CA ARG A 144 7.75 7.07 -8.98
C ARG A 144 8.06 6.63 -7.57
N GLY A 145 7.14 5.86 -6.99
CA GLY A 145 7.26 5.30 -5.65
C GLY A 145 6.74 6.21 -4.52
N CYS A 146 6.36 7.46 -4.81
CA CYS A 146 5.73 8.33 -3.85
C CYS A 146 4.33 7.82 -3.47
N LEU A 147 3.86 8.11 -2.25
CA LEU A 147 2.50 7.79 -1.83
C LEU A 147 1.44 8.41 -2.76
N TYR A 148 1.72 9.61 -3.26
CA TYR A 148 0.82 10.44 -4.07
C TYR A 148 1.22 10.49 -5.54
N ASP A 149 1.97 9.48 -6.01
CA ASP A 149 2.24 9.36 -7.44
C ASP A 149 0.95 8.99 -8.15
N ILE A 150 0.61 9.72 -9.21
CA ILE A 150 -0.52 9.34 -10.07
C ILE A 150 -0.05 8.19 -10.95
N ASP A 151 -0.51 6.99 -10.62
CA ASP A 151 -0.29 5.78 -11.42
C ASP A 151 -1.17 5.83 -12.68
N GLY A 152 -0.77 6.65 -13.67
CA GLY A 152 -1.49 6.79 -14.95
C GLY A 152 -1.56 5.49 -15.76
N VAL A 153 -0.74 4.50 -15.39
CA VAL A 153 -0.84 3.11 -15.84
C VAL A 153 -0.94 2.23 -14.60
N LEU A 154 -1.96 1.36 -14.54
CA LEU A 154 -2.23 0.50 -13.37
C LEU A 154 -1.04 -0.37 -12.94
N SER A 155 -0.15 -0.75 -13.85
CA SER A 155 1.05 -1.53 -13.52
C SER A 155 2.05 -0.77 -12.65
N ASP A 156 2.01 0.57 -12.66
CA ASP A 156 2.97 1.41 -11.95
C ASP A 156 2.75 1.41 -10.43
N ILE A 157 1.58 0.95 -9.96
CA ILE A 157 1.28 0.74 -8.54
C ILE A 157 2.32 -0.15 -7.83
N VAL A 158 2.95 -1.06 -8.57
CA VAL A 158 4.04 -1.90 -8.05
C VAL A 158 5.18 -1.03 -7.52
N MET A 159 5.48 0.09 -8.18
CA MET A 159 6.57 0.99 -7.83
C MET A 159 6.30 1.66 -6.47
N THR A 160 5.06 2.11 -6.24
CA THR A 160 4.64 2.69 -4.95
C THR A 160 4.54 1.64 -3.85
N CYS A 161 4.21 0.39 -4.19
CA CYS A 161 4.05 -0.69 -3.21
C CYS A 161 5.36 -1.42 -2.84
N LYS A 162 6.40 -1.39 -3.69
CA LYS A 162 7.71 -1.99 -3.38
C LYS A 162 8.45 -1.22 -2.28
N LYS A 163 8.52 0.10 -2.40
CA LYS A 163 9.26 1.00 -1.50
C LYS A 163 8.52 2.35 -1.40
N PRO A 164 7.39 2.40 -0.68
CA PRO A 164 6.62 3.64 -0.54
C PRO A 164 7.48 4.72 0.12
N ARG A 165 7.40 5.94 -0.42
CA ARG A 165 8.11 7.11 0.09
C ARG A 165 7.25 8.37 0.00
N ILE A 166 7.71 9.45 0.62
CA ILE A 166 7.18 10.80 0.42
C ILE A 166 8.26 11.57 -0.32
N CYS A 167 7.95 12.10 -1.51
CA CYS A 167 8.87 12.93 -2.27
C CYS A 167 8.99 14.33 -1.66
N VAL A 168 9.99 15.11 -2.09
CA VAL A 168 10.24 16.46 -1.57
C VAL A 168 9.05 17.39 -1.80
N SER A 169 8.36 17.28 -2.95
CA SER A 169 7.16 18.05 -3.25
C SER A 169 6.05 17.76 -2.24
N CYS A 170 5.65 16.49 -2.09
CA CYS A 170 4.62 16.10 -1.12
C CYS A 170 5.01 16.45 0.32
N GLU A 171 6.29 16.35 0.69
CA GLU A 171 6.77 16.76 2.01
C GLU A 171 6.53 18.26 2.26
N ASN A 172 6.89 19.12 1.30
CA ASN A 172 6.64 20.55 1.41
C ASN A 172 5.15 20.86 1.50
N GLN A 173 4.32 20.15 0.74
CA GLN A 173 2.87 20.30 0.83
C GLN A 173 2.34 19.86 2.20
N LEU A 174 2.78 18.72 2.74
CA LEU A 174 2.38 18.26 4.08
C LEU A 174 2.82 19.24 5.17
N LEU A 175 4.01 19.85 5.05
CA LEU A 175 4.46 20.92 5.94
C LEU A 175 3.54 22.15 5.87
N HIS A 176 3.19 22.58 4.66
CA HIS A 176 2.26 23.71 4.44
C HIS A 176 0.86 23.41 5.01
N LYS A 177 0.45 22.14 4.97
CA LYS A 177 -0.78 21.58 5.54
C LYS A 177 -0.72 21.40 7.07
N GLY A 178 0.36 21.84 7.71
CA GLY A 178 0.48 21.93 9.16
C GLY A 178 1.02 20.67 9.85
N LEU A 179 1.52 19.68 9.10
CA LEU A 179 2.27 18.58 9.70
C LEU A 179 3.65 19.09 10.10
N SER A 180 4.16 18.65 11.26
CA SER A 180 5.52 18.99 11.68
C SER A 180 6.54 18.16 10.90
N ALA A 181 7.74 18.72 10.67
CA ALA A 181 8.83 17.97 10.02
C ALA A 181 9.18 16.67 10.78
N LYS A 182 9.04 16.69 12.11
CA LYS A 182 9.22 15.50 12.96
C LYS A 182 8.17 14.43 12.70
N ASP A 183 6.89 14.80 12.54
CA ASP A 183 5.83 13.85 12.21
C ASP A 183 6.09 13.24 10.81
N ILE A 184 6.46 14.05 9.82
CA ILE A 184 6.79 13.59 8.46
C ILE A 184 7.98 12.62 8.46
N GLU A 185 9.06 12.94 9.18
CA GLU A 185 10.21 12.04 9.28
C GLU A 185 9.83 10.72 9.97
N THR A 186 8.99 10.78 11.02
CA THR A 186 8.47 9.57 11.67
C THR A 186 7.69 8.69 10.67
N ILE A 187 6.81 9.30 9.87
CA ILE A 187 6.06 8.61 8.82
C ILE A 187 7.00 7.99 7.78
N LYS A 188 7.99 8.73 7.29
CA LYS A 188 8.99 8.21 6.34
C LYS A 188 9.70 6.97 6.88
N GLN A 189 10.03 6.94 8.18
CA GLN A 189 10.63 5.76 8.81
C GLN A 189 9.64 4.61 8.97
N GLU A 190 8.35 4.89 9.19
CA GLU A 190 7.31 3.86 9.20
C GLU A 190 7.07 3.25 7.81
N LEU A 191 7.06 4.06 6.75
CA LEU A 191 6.90 3.60 5.36
C LEU A 191 8.00 2.63 4.95
N LYS A 192 9.24 2.81 5.41
CA LYS A 192 10.36 1.85 5.16
C LYS A 192 10.09 0.45 5.72
N LYS A 193 9.14 0.30 6.65
CA LYS A 193 8.73 -1.01 7.19
C LYS A 193 7.79 -1.75 6.23
N ILE A 194 7.07 -1.01 5.38
CA ILE A 194 6.25 -1.56 4.30
C ILE A 194 7.19 -1.91 3.16
N LYS A 195 7.59 -3.17 3.08
CA LYS A 195 8.50 -3.64 2.04
C LYS A 195 8.18 -5.06 1.62
N ARG A 196 8.52 -5.36 0.38
CA ARG A 196 8.57 -6.74 -0.11
C ARG A 196 9.65 -7.53 0.63
N SER A 197 9.53 -8.85 0.65
CA SER A 197 10.53 -9.72 1.27
C SER A 197 11.91 -9.48 0.65
N ARG A 198 12.94 -9.34 1.49
CA ARG A 198 14.34 -9.20 1.02
C ARG A 198 14.79 -10.38 0.17
N PHE A 199 14.26 -11.57 0.42
CA PHE A 199 14.53 -12.74 -0.40
C PHE A 199 14.14 -12.52 -1.86
N LEU A 200 12.98 -11.89 -2.09
CA LEU A 200 12.48 -11.64 -3.43
C LEU A 200 13.29 -10.53 -4.13
N ASP A 201 13.70 -9.50 -3.40
CA ASP A 201 14.60 -8.47 -3.93
C ASP A 201 15.96 -9.09 -4.34
N MET A 202 16.48 -10.01 -3.53
CA MET A 202 17.71 -10.75 -3.82
C MET A 202 17.53 -11.66 -5.03
N TYR A 203 16.41 -12.38 -5.13
CA TYR A 203 16.09 -13.22 -6.28
C TYR A 203 16.04 -12.41 -7.59
N GLU A 204 15.34 -11.27 -7.60
CA GLU A 204 15.31 -10.37 -8.76
C GLU A 204 16.71 -9.85 -9.11
N TRP A 205 17.54 -9.53 -8.12
CA TRP A 205 18.93 -9.12 -8.33
C TRP A 205 19.76 -10.25 -8.98
N VAL A 206 19.61 -11.48 -8.50
CA VAL A 206 20.29 -12.66 -9.06
C VAL A 206 19.89 -12.87 -10.51
N GLN A 207 18.58 -12.81 -10.82
CA GLN A 207 18.09 -12.93 -12.19
C GLN A 207 18.62 -11.83 -13.10
N LYS A 208 18.66 -10.58 -12.62
CA LYS A 208 19.17 -9.44 -13.38
C LYS A 208 20.68 -9.50 -13.62
N HIS A 209 21.42 -10.09 -12.68
CA HIS A 209 22.89 -10.15 -12.70
C HIS A 209 23.38 -11.60 -12.69
N ILE A 210 22.87 -12.42 -13.61
CA ILE A 210 23.11 -13.87 -13.61
C ILE A 210 24.61 -14.22 -13.68
N MET A 211 25.38 -13.54 -14.54
CA MET A 211 26.82 -13.79 -14.70
C MET A 211 27.60 -13.48 -13.42
N LEU A 212 27.28 -12.36 -12.76
CA LEU A 212 27.91 -11.99 -11.49
C LEU A 212 27.51 -12.96 -10.38
N SER A 213 26.26 -13.38 -10.35
CA SER A 213 25.75 -14.34 -9.37
C SER A 213 26.41 -15.70 -9.52
N MET A 214 26.62 -16.16 -10.76
CA MET A 214 27.39 -17.38 -11.04
C MET A 214 28.83 -17.27 -10.56
N PHE A 215 29.50 -16.15 -10.86
CA PHE A 215 30.86 -15.91 -10.40
C PHE A 215 30.97 -15.92 -8.87
N LEU A 216 30.07 -15.22 -8.17
CA LEU A 216 30.01 -15.22 -6.71
C LEU A 216 29.71 -16.61 -6.15
N GLY A 217 28.83 -17.36 -6.80
CA GLY A 217 28.50 -18.74 -6.42
C GLY A 217 29.72 -19.68 -6.51
N ILE A 218 30.59 -19.46 -7.51
CA ILE A 218 31.85 -20.20 -7.65
C ILE A 218 32.91 -19.71 -6.64
N ALA A 219 33.04 -18.40 -6.44
CA ALA A 219 34.05 -17.82 -5.57
C ALA A 219 33.80 -18.11 -4.07
N PHE A 220 32.52 -18.20 -3.66
CA PHE A 220 32.14 -18.33 -2.25
C PHE A 220 32.68 -19.60 -1.57
N PRO A 221 32.62 -20.81 -2.15
CA PRO A 221 33.26 -22.00 -1.61
C PRO A 221 34.77 -21.87 -1.38
N PHE A 222 35.51 -21.20 -2.28
CA PHE A 222 36.96 -20.99 -2.12
C PHE A 222 37.25 -20.08 -0.92
N ILE A 223 36.49 -19.00 -0.76
CA ILE A 223 36.62 -18.09 0.38
C ILE A 223 36.30 -18.82 1.68
N LEU A 224 35.23 -19.62 1.71
CA LEU A 224 34.88 -20.45 2.86
C LEU A 224 36.00 -21.43 3.21
N GLY A 225 36.59 -22.09 2.22
CA GLY A 225 37.73 -23.00 2.42
C GLY A 225 38.92 -22.32 3.09
N LEU A 226 39.34 -21.16 2.56
CA LEU A 226 40.42 -20.37 3.15
C LEU A 226 40.10 -19.92 4.57
N PHE A 227 38.87 -19.47 4.82
CA PHE A 227 38.43 -19.06 6.14
C PHE A 227 38.43 -20.22 7.14
N THR A 228 37.95 -21.40 6.75
CA THR A 228 37.97 -22.58 7.62
C THR A 228 39.39 -23.02 7.97
N SER A 229 40.33 -22.96 7.01
CA SER A 229 41.74 -23.26 7.27
C SER A 229 42.33 -22.27 8.28
N PHE A 230 42.08 -20.98 8.08
CA PHE A 230 42.57 -19.94 9.00
C PHE A 230 42.03 -20.10 10.43
N VAL A 231 40.74 -20.42 10.57
CA VAL A 231 40.13 -20.67 11.88
C VAL A 231 40.71 -21.94 12.52
N TYR A 232 40.93 -23.00 11.75
CA TYR A 232 41.55 -24.23 12.24
C TYR A 232 42.95 -23.98 12.82
N ASP A 233 43.78 -23.18 12.13
CA ASP A 233 45.13 -22.85 12.58
C ASP A 233 45.14 -21.96 13.84
N LEU A 234 44.10 -21.15 14.07
CA LEU A 234 43.96 -20.32 15.28
C LEU A 234 43.53 -21.10 16.53
N ILE A 235 42.79 -22.19 16.36
CA ILE A 235 42.27 -23.01 17.47
C ILE A 235 43.28 -24.06 17.93
N LYS A 236 44.23 -24.40 17.06
CA LYS A 236 45.29 -25.37 17.31
C LYS A 236 46.41 -24.76 18.16
#